data_AF-A0A6J4HQP7-F1
#
_entry.id   AF-A0A6J4HQP7-F1
#
_cell.length_a   1.000
_cell.length_b   1.000
_cell.length_c   1.000
_cell.angle_alpha   90.00
_cell.angle_beta   90.00
_cell.angle_gamma   90.00
#
_symmetry.space_group_name_H-M   'P 1'
#
loop_
_entity.id
_entity.type
_entity.pdbx_description
1 polymer ?
#
loop_
_entity_poly.entity_id
_entity_poly.type
_entity_poly.pdbx_seq_one_letter_code
_entity_poly.pdbx_strand_id
1 'polypeptide(L)'
;MGVLAWLGLGSPAAMAQEKETFPVFECAAPNSDGTFTGFFGYQSGEAASVVMPVGAQNQFTTPAHDRGQPTTIAPGRHVAVFSVRFAAGDQVMWHLKTANAVADATKLCSAPAELAEVGTWLALPAASAASLAGWVLVQRRRNNQRVAPTPAG
;
A
#
# COMPACT_ATOMS: atom_id res chain seq x y z
N MET A 1 44.59 -42.22 -46.19
CA MET A 1 43.76 -41.11 -46.73
C MET A 1 42.36 -41.67 -46.90
N GLY A 2 41.25 -41.22 -46.33
CA GLY A 2 40.88 -40.14 -45.42
C GLY A 2 39.34 -40.10 -45.54
N VAL A 3 38.59 -40.49 -44.51
CA VAL A 3 37.12 -40.56 -44.59
C VAL A 3 36.51 -39.46 -43.74
N LEU A 4 36.00 -38.47 -44.46
CA LEU A 4 34.96 -37.48 -44.20
C LEU A 4 34.48 -37.31 -42.75
N ALA A 5 34.74 -36.12 -42.22
CA ALA A 5 34.21 -35.59 -40.98
C ALA A 5 32.69 -35.36 -41.08
N TRP A 6 31.95 -35.88 -40.10
CA TRP A 6 30.55 -35.54 -39.87
C TRP A 6 30.48 -34.28 -39.02
N LEU A 7 30.04 -33.17 -39.59
CA LEU A 7 29.61 -32.00 -38.82
C LEU A 7 28.09 -31.95 -38.82
N GLY A 8 27.50 -32.67 -37.87
CA GLY A 8 26.12 -32.44 -37.47
C GLY A 8 26.04 -31.10 -36.76
N LEU A 9 25.76 -30.03 -37.49
CA LEU A 9 25.29 -28.77 -36.93
C LEU A 9 23.86 -28.96 -36.44
N GLY A 10 23.70 -29.47 -35.22
CA GLY A 10 22.44 -29.34 -34.50
C GLY A 10 22.15 -27.86 -34.34
N SER A 11 21.09 -27.36 -34.97
CA SER A 11 20.59 -26.00 -34.69
C SER A 11 20.33 -25.90 -33.18
N PRO A 12 20.77 -24.84 -32.48
CA PRO A 12 20.21 -24.58 -31.17
C PRO A 12 18.71 -24.39 -31.40
N ALA A 13 17.90 -25.28 -30.83
CA ALA A 13 16.48 -25.03 -30.72
C ALA A 13 16.36 -23.64 -30.11
N ALA A 14 15.78 -22.69 -30.85
CA ALA A 14 15.40 -21.40 -30.30
C ALA A 14 14.52 -21.71 -29.09
N MET A 15 15.08 -21.57 -27.89
CA MET A 15 14.34 -21.74 -26.66
C MET A 15 13.28 -20.64 -26.68
N ALA A 16 12.03 -21.02 -26.90
CA ALA A 16 10.92 -20.09 -26.89
C ALA A 16 11.01 -19.29 -25.59
N GLN A 17 11.12 -17.97 -25.70
CA GLN A 17 11.10 -17.09 -24.55
C GLN A 17 9.70 -17.15 -23.95
N GLU A 18 9.52 -17.95 -22.90
CA GLU A 18 8.25 -18.04 -22.18
C GLU A 18 7.88 -16.65 -21.68
N LYS A 19 6.70 -16.17 -22.06
CA LYS A 19 6.28 -14.80 -21.74
C LYS A 19 6.13 -14.70 -20.23
N GLU A 20 6.84 -13.76 -19.63
CA GLU A 20 7.05 -13.72 -18.18
C GLU A 20 5.70 -13.61 -17.44
N THR A 21 5.40 -14.60 -16.60
CA THR A 21 4.24 -14.58 -15.70
C THR A 21 4.76 -14.80 -14.29
N PHE A 22 4.52 -13.83 -13.41
CA PHE A 22 5.09 -13.83 -12.07
C PHE A 22 4.10 -13.28 -11.04
N PRO A 23 4.17 -13.79 -9.80
CA PRO A 23 3.33 -13.31 -8.72
C PRO A 23 3.90 -12.02 -8.12
N VAL A 24 3.05 -11.25 -7.47
CA VAL A 24 3.39 -9.97 -6.83
C VAL A 24 2.75 -9.94 -5.44
N PHE A 25 3.56 -9.70 -4.41
CA PHE A 25 3.03 -9.33 -3.10
C PHE A 25 2.78 -7.82 -3.09
N GLU A 26 1.53 -7.40 -2.97
CA GLU A 26 1.16 -5.99 -3.10
C GLU A 26 1.43 -5.26 -1.79
N CYS A 27 0.79 -5.68 -0.70
CA CYS A 27 0.95 -5.09 0.61
C CYS A 27 0.28 -5.93 1.70
N ALA A 28 0.55 -5.58 2.97
CA ALA A 28 -0.10 -6.10 4.15
C ALA A 28 -0.97 -5.04 4.84
N ALA A 29 -2.18 -5.42 5.25
CA ALA A 29 -3.01 -4.64 6.16
C ALA A 29 -2.97 -5.27 7.56
N PRO A 30 -2.62 -4.51 8.62
CA PRO A 30 -2.64 -5.03 9.98
C PRO A 30 -4.08 -5.27 10.45
N ASN A 31 -4.30 -6.38 11.15
CA ASN A 31 -5.57 -6.72 11.78
C ASN A 31 -5.51 -6.41 13.29
N SER A 32 -6.68 -6.26 13.92
CA SER A 32 -6.78 -5.93 15.37
C SER A 32 -6.25 -7.03 16.31
N ASP A 33 -6.11 -8.26 15.82
CA ASP A 33 -5.61 -9.41 16.58
C ASP A 33 -4.09 -9.63 16.45
N GLY A 34 -3.37 -8.68 15.83
CA GLY A 34 -1.91 -8.77 15.62
C GLY A 34 -1.48 -9.60 14.41
N THR A 35 -2.43 -10.15 13.64
CA THR A 35 -2.15 -10.76 12.33
C THR A 35 -2.18 -9.71 11.22
N PHE A 36 -1.86 -10.14 10.01
CA PHE A 36 -1.90 -9.33 8.79
C PHE A 36 -2.77 -9.99 7.73
N THR A 37 -3.41 -9.18 6.92
CA THR A 37 -4.08 -9.59 5.68
C THR A 37 -3.20 -9.15 4.53
N GLY A 38 -2.55 -10.12 3.87
CA GLY A 38 -1.65 -9.89 2.74
C GLY A 38 -2.38 -9.98 1.42
N PHE A 39 -2.20 -9.00 0.55
CA PHE A 39 -2.81 -8.94 -0.77
C PHE A 39 -1.82 -9.35 -1.84
N PHE A 40 -2.25 -10.25 -2.72
CA PHE A 40 -1.43 -10.80 -3.78
C PHE A 40 -2.04 -10.47 -5.13
N GLY A 41 -1.17 -10.16 -6.09
CA GLY A 41 -1.49 -9.89 -7.48
C GLY A 41 -0.52 -10.65 -8.39
N TYR A 42 -0.65 -10.48 -9.69
CA TYR A 42 0.29 -11.05 -10.65
C TYR A 42 0.43 -10.15 -11.87
N GLN A 43 1.54 -10.33 -12.59
CA GLN A 43 1.70 -9.85 -13.94
C GLN A 43 1.75 -11.08 -14.85
N SER A 44 0.90 -11.11 -15.87
CA SER A 44 0.99 -12.10 -16.93
C SER A 44 1.37 -11.44 -18.22
N GLY A 45 2.48 -11.90 -18.79
CA GLY A 45 2.88 -11.57 -20.14
C GLY A 45 1.99 -12.25 -21.18
N GLU A 46 1.25 -13.32 -20.87
CA GLU A 46 0.54 -14.14 -21.85
C GLU A 46 -0.40 -13.36 -22.77
N ALA A 47 -0.60 -13.85 -24.01
CA ALA A 47 -1.49 -13.21 -24.97
C ALA A 47 -2.98 -13.54 -24.73
N ALA A 48 -3.25 -14.64 -24.00
CA ALA A 48 -4.58 -15.12 -23.68
C ALA A 48 -4.59 -15.71 -22.26
N SER A 49 -5.78 -15.94 -21.70
CA SER A 49 -5.91 -16.53 -20.38
C SER A 49 -5.40 -17.96 -20.35
N VAL A 50 -4.64 -18.31 -19.31
CA VAL A 50 -4.10 -19.64 -19.09
C VAL A 50 -4.73 -20.26 -17.85
N VAL A 51 -5.23 -21.48 -17.97
CA VAL A 51 -5.73 -22.25 -16.82
C VAL A 51 -4.54 -22.90 -16.12
N MET A 52 -4.32 -22.52 -14.86
CA MET A 52 -3.29 -23.04 -13.98
C MET A 52 -3.93 -23.50 -12.67
N PRO A 53 -4.37 -24.77 -12.59
CA PRO A 53 -4.92 -25.33 -11.35
C PRO A 53 -3.91 -25.27 -10.20
N VAL A 54 -4.39 -25.38 -8.97
CA VAL A 54 -3.51 -25.49 -7.81
C VAL A 54 -2.60 -26.70 -7.97
N GLY A 55 -1.29 -26.49 -7.84
CA GLY A 55 -0.30 -27.53 -8.04
C GLY A 55 1.11 -26.97 -8.23
N ALA A 56 2.00 -27.75 -8.84
CA ALA A 56 3.44 -27.45 -8.88
C ALA A 56 3.79 -26.05 -9.41
N GLN A 57 2.99 -25.49 -10.33
CA GLN A 57 3.21 -24.16 -10.91
C GLN A 57 2.30 -23.06 -10.33
N ASN A 58 1.40 -23.38 -9.40
CA ASN A 58 0.47 -22.42 -8.79
C ASN A 58 0.08 -22.88 -7.37
N GLN A 59 0.92 -22.62 -6.38
CA GLN A 59 0.69 -23.11 -5.02
C GLN A 59 1.33 -22.21 -3.97
N PHE A 60 0.81 -22.25 -2.76
CA PHE A 60 1.60 -21.86 -1.60
C PHE A 60 2.59 -22.96 -1.26
N THR A 61 3.83 -22.61 -0.96
CA THR A 61 4.86 -23.63 -0.67
C THR A 61 4.71 -24.27 0.70
N THR A 62 4.00 -23.63 1.61
CA THR A 62 3.61 -24.16 2.91
C THR A 62 2.13 -24.57 2.87
N PRO A 63 1.74 -25.69 3.51
CA PRO A 63 0.34 -26.06 3.62
C PRO A 63 -0.49 -24.99 4.36
N ALA A 64 -1.75 -24.75 4.00
CA ALA A 64 -2.46 -25.32 2.85
C ALA A 64 -1.96 -24.74 1.50
N HIS A 65 -1.75 -25.60 0.51
CA HIS A 65 -1.26 -25.20 -0.82
C HIS A 65 -2.28 -24.35 -1.60
N ASP A 66 -3.57 -24.55 -1.34
CA ASP A 66 -4.66 -23.71 -1.79
C ASP A 66 -5.03 -22.72 -0.68
N ARG A 67 -4.93 -21.43 -0.97
CA ARG A 67 -5.36 -20.34 -0.10
C ARG A 67 -6.22 -19.32 -0.87
N GLY A 68 -6.88 -19.77 -1.94
CA GLY A 68 -7.75 -18.94 -2.77
C GLY A 68 -7.04 -18.22 -3.90
N GLN A 69 -5.83 -18.65 -4.29
CA GLN A 69 -5.16 -18.13 -5.46
C GLN A 69 -5.95 -18.44 -6.75
N PRO A 70 -5.95 -17.56 -7.76
CA PRO A 70 -6.69 -17.77 -8.99
C PRO A 70 -6.14 -18.94 -9.80
N THR A 71 -7.04 -19.72 -10.40
CA THR A 71 -6.70 -20.86 -11.28
C THR A 71 -6.83 -20.54 -12.76
N THR A 72 -7.30 -19.35 -13.10
CA THR A 72 -7.30 -18.81 -14.47
C THR A 72 -6.56 -17.48 -14.44
N ILE A 73 -5.43 -17.42 -15.13
CA ILE A 73 -4.54 -16.27 -15.15
C ILE A 73 -4.76 -15.53 -16.48
N ALA A 74 -5.35 -14.34 -16.41
CA ALA A 74 -5.63 -13.51 -17.59
C ALA A 74 -4.40 -12.65 -17.96
N PRO A 75 -4.28 -12.21 -19.22
CA PRO A 75 -3.23 -11.28 -19.63
C PRO A 75 -3.19 -9.99 -18.80
N GLY A 76 -2.00 -9.43 -18.61
CA GLY A 76 -1.80 -8.09 -18.03
C GLY A 76 -1.49 -8.07 -16.53
N ARG A 77 -1.59 -6.88 -15.93
CA ARG A 77 -1.39 -6.64 -14.49
C ARG A 77 -2.70 -6.81 -13.76
N HIS A 78 -2.71 -7.65 -12.74
CA HIS A 78 -3.85 -7.85 -11.86
C HIS A 78 -3.42 -7.64 -10.41
N VAL A 79 -3.95 -6.61 -9.75
CA VAL A 79 -3.55 -6.19 -8.41
C VAL A 79 -4.54 -6.73 -7.39
N ALA A 80 -4.04 -7.25 -6.26
CA ALA A 80 -4.85 -7.68 -5.12
C ALA A 80 -6.02 -8.62 -5.49
N VAL A 81 -5.75 -9.61 -6.36
CA VAL A 81 -6.77 -10.55 -6.86
C VAL A 81 -7.23 -11.56 -5.81
N PHE A 82 -6.45 -11.76 -4.76
CA PHE A 82 -6.84 -12.51 -3.56
C PHE A 82 -6.04 -12.03 -2.35
N SER A 83 -6.46 -12.48 -1.16
CA SER A 83 -5.84 -12.12 0.10
C SER A 83 -5.66 -13.32 1.02
N VAL A 84 -4.62 -13.29 1.83
CA VAL A 84 -4.28 -14.35 2.78
C VAL A 84 -4.00 -13.76 4.15
N ARG A 85 -4.59 -14.33 5.20
CA ARG A 85 -4.27 -13.98 6.59
C ARG A 85 -3.00 -14.71 7.05
N PHE A 86 -2.10 -14.01 7.72
CA PHE A 86 -0.83 -14.54 8.22
C PHE A 86 -0.32 -13.77 9.45
N ALA A 87 0.49 -14.40 10.30
CA ALA A 87 1.20 -13.72 11.38
C ALA A 87 2.53 -13.16 10.90
N ALA A 88 3.09 -12.15 11.59
CA ALA A 88 4.35 -11.51 11.17
C ALA A 88 5.55 -12.47 11.08
N GLY A 89 5.54 -13.58 11.83
CA GLY A 89 6.58 -14.61 11.78
C GLY A 89 6.34 -15.73 10.76
N ASP A 90 5.19 -15.73 10.07
CA ASP A 90 4.85 -16.79 9.14
C ASP A 90 5.56 -16.61 7.79
N GLN A 91 6.14 -17.69 7.27
CA GLN A 91 6.63 -17.72 5.90
C GLN A 91 5.49 -18.08 4.93
N VAL A 92 4.89 -17.05 4.33
CA VAL A 92 3.84 -17.19 3.31
C VAL A 92 4.42 -16.86 1.95
N MET A 93 4.57 -17.88 1.09
CA MET A 93 5.12 -17.73 -0.24
C MET A 93 4.20 -18.34 -1.28
N TRP A 94 3.76 -17.52 -2.23
CA TRP A 94 3.00 -17.97 -3.39
C TRP A 94 3.96 -18.19 -4.56
N HIS A 95 3.97 -19.43 -5.06
CA HIS A 95 4.71 -19.84 -6.24
C HIS A 95 3.79 -19.80 -7.47
N LEU A 96 4.22 -19.08 -8.50
CA LEU A 96 3.53 -19.01 -9.79
C LEU A 96 4.54 -19.14 -10.93
N LYS A 97 4.36 -20.19 -11.75
CA LYS A 97 5.28 -20.65 -12.80
C LYS A 97 6.72 -20.84 -12.33
N THR A 98 7.59 -19.86 -12.56
CA THR A 98 9.03 -19.92 -12.24
C THR A 98 9.42 -18.89 -11.19
N ALA A 99 8.46 -18.11 -10.69
CA ALA A 99 8.67 -17.01 -9.76
C ALA A 99 7.90 -17.19 -8.45
N ASN A 100 8.29 -16.41 -7.43
CA ASN A 100 7.73 -16.48 -6.10
C ASN A 100 7.42 -15.08 -5.56
N ALA A 101 6.31 -14.95 -4.83
CA ALA A 101 5.98 -13.76 -4.07
C ALA A 101 5.91 -14.13 -2.58
N VAL A 102 6.72 -13.45 -1.78
CA VAL A 102 6.80 -13.67 -0.33
C VAL A 102 6.03 -12.55 0.37
N ALA A 103 5.17 -12.92 1.31
CA ALA A 103 4.49 -11.96 2.17
C ALA A 103 5.49 -11.21 3.05
N ASP A 104 5.28 -9.92 3.20
CA ASP A 104 6.09 -9.05 4.04
C ASP A 104 5.18 -8.18 4.89
N ALA A 105 5.15 -8.42 6.20
CA ALA A 105 4.34 -7.65 7.15
C ALA A 105 4.79 -6.19 7.30
N THR A 106 6.00 -5.85 6.82
CA THR A 106 6.53 -4.48 6.86
C THR A 106 6.12 -3.64 5.63
N LYS A 107 5.73 -4.30 4.53
CA LYS A 107 5.22 -3.63 3.32
C LYS A 107 3.73 -3.31 3.50
N LEU A 108 3.43 -2.25 4.24
CA LEU A 108 2.07 -1.86 4.56
C LEU A 108 1.30 -1.30 3.36
N CYS A 109 0.00 -1.55 3.31
CA CYS A 109 -0.87 -0.94 2.31
C CYS A 109 -0.94 0.57 2.52
N SER A 110 -0.91 1.36 1.45
CA SER A 110 -1.14 2.80 1.56
C SER A 110 -2.55 3.03 2.07
N ALA A 111 -2.68 3.65 3.23
CA ALA A 111 -3.97 4.09 3.73
C ALA A 111 -4.60 5.06 2.70
N PRO A 112 -5.91 4.98 2.44
CA PRO A 112 -6.57 6.02 1.66
C PRO A 112 -6.37 7.35 2.39
N ALA A 113 -5.92 8.37 1.65
CA ALA A 113 -5.52 9.68 2.18
C ALA A 113 -6.61 10.37 3.03
N GLU A 114 -7.88 9.98 2.85
CA GLU A 114 -9.05 10.52 3.53
C GLU A 114 -9.11 10.19 5.04
N LEU A 115 -8.46 9.10 5.49
CA LEU A 115 -8.45 8.72 6.92
C LEU A 115 -7.24 9.26 7.71
N ALA A 116 -6.24 9.82 7.03
CA ALA A 116 -5.11 10.46 7.69
C ALA A 116 -5.51 11.79 8.35
N GLU A 117 -6.57 12.43 7.85
CA GLU A 117 -7.08 13.72 8.33
C GLU A 117 -8.30 13.55 9.23
N VAL A 118 -8.36 12.54 10.11
CA VAL A 118 -9.33 12.50 11.22
C VAL A 118 -8.65 12.37 12.62
N GLY A 119 -7.32 12.64 12.73
CA GLY A 119 -6.57 12.84 14.01
C GLY A 119 -6.18 14.28 14.55
N THR A 120 -6.23 15.37 13.79
CA THR A 120 -5.76 16.75 14.08
C THR A 120 -6.73 17.86 14.63
N TRP A 121 -8.05 17.71 14.75
CA TRP A 121 -8.99 18.77 15.29
C TRP A 121 -9.13 18.76 16.83
N LEU A 122 -8.62 17.75 17.54
CA LEU A 122 -8.77 17.70 19.02
C LEU A 122 -7.79 18.60 19.78
N ALA A 123 -6.95 19.38 19.09
CA ALA A 123 -6.16 20.43 19.71
C ALA A 123 -6.86 21.79 19.56
N LEU A 124 -7.82 22.07 20.44
CA LEU A 124 -8.24 23.44 20.73
C LEU A 124 -7.16 24.10 21.61
N PRO A 125 -6.29 25.01 21.13
CA PRO A 125 -5.76 26.01 22.02
C PRO A 125 -6.88 27.02 22.30
N ALA A 126 -7.24 27.12 23.58
CA ALA A 126 -8.10 28.17 24.10
C ALA A 126 -7.67 29.55 23.59
N ALA A 127 -8.66 30.38 23.28
CA ALA A 127 -8.51 31.73 22.79
C ALA A 127 -7.53 32.56 23.65
N SER A 128 -6.44 33.02 23.03
CA SER A 128 -5.62 34.10 23.58
C SER A 128 -6.34 35.42 23.34
N ALA A 129 -6.84 36.04 24.40
CA ALA A 129 -7.39 37.38 24.40
C ALA A 129 -6.34 38.39 23.88
N ALA A 130 -6.58 38.97 22.71
CA ALA A 130 -5.75 40.05 22.19
C ALA A 130 -6.00 41.33 22.99
N SER A 131 -4.94 41.78 23.67
CA SER A 131 -4.82 43.01 24.44
C SER A 131 -5.23 44.25 23.64
N LEU A 132 -6.42 44.81 23.91
CA LEU A 132 -6.75 46.16 23.48
C LEU A 132 -6.25 47.18 24.52
N ALA A 133 -4.96 47.50 24.41
CA ALA A 133 -4.37 48.75 24.90
C ALA A 133 -5.00 50.03 24.27
N GLY A 134 -6.10 49.89 23.51
CA GLY A 134 -6.93 50.97 22.99
C GLY A 134 -7.79 51.69 24.05
N TRP A 135 -7.80 51.22 25.31
CA TRP A 135 -8.55 51.85 26.39
C TRP A 135 -7.90 53.11 27.00
N VAL A 136 -6.63 53.42 26.71
CA VAL A 136 -5.88 54.45 27.45
C VAL A 136 -5.98 55.87 26.85
N LEU A 137 -6.22 56.06 25.55
CA LEU A 137 -6.19 57.41 24.95
C LEU A 137 -7.57 58.07 24.70
N VAL A 138 -8.67 57.33 24.72
CA VAL A 138 -10.01 57.89 24.41
C VAL A 138 -10.79 58.35 25.65
N GLN A 139 -10.55 57.79 26.84
CA GLN A 139 -11.32 58.19 28.04
C GLN A 139 -10.88 59.53 28.63
N ARG A 140 -9.60 59.92 28.46
CA ARG A 140 -9.05 61.16 29.04
C ARG A 140 -9.68 62.45 28.48
N ARG A 141 -10.28 62.39 27.28
CA ARG A 141 -10.99 63.55 26.67
C ARG A 141 -12.44 63.71 27.15
N ARG A 142 -13.12 62.65 27.62
CA ARG A 142 -14.56 62.73 27.94
C ARG A 142 -14.86 63.20 29.36
N ASN A 143 -13.97 63.00 30.34
CA ASN A 143 -14.27 63.36 31.74
C ASN A 143 -13.89 64.80 32.11
N ASN A 144 -12.76 65.31 31.61
CA ASN A 144 -12.34 66.71 31.87
C ASN A 144 -13.30 67.77 31.28
N GLN A 145 -14.24 67.36 30.42
CA GLN A 145 -15.23 68.27 29.83
C GLN A 145 -16.61 68.23 30.51
N ARG A 146 -16.81 67.40 31.55
CA ARG A 146 -18.10 67.30 32.25
C ARG A 146 -18.15 67.93 33.64
N VAL A 147 -17.03 68.39 34.16
CA VAL A 147 -17.01 69.04 35.49
C VAL A 147 -16.48 70.46 35.34
N ALA A 148 -17.32 71.32 34.78
CA ALA A 148 -17.19 72.76 34.96
C ALA A 148 -17.82 73.16 36.31
N PRO A 149 -17.25 74.13 37.04
CA PRO A 149 -17.57 74.41 38.44
C PRO A 149 -18.73 75.39 38.61
N THR A 150 -19.48 75.30 39.72
CA THR A 150 -20.17 76.49 40.29
C THR A 150 -20.18 76.39 41.83
N PRO A 151 -19.86 77.48 42.55
CA PRO A 151 -19.39 77.45 43.94
C PRO A 151 -20.49 77.59 45.00
N ALA A 152 -20.09 77.29 46.23
CA ALA A 152 -20.88 77.32 47.46
C ALA A 152 -21.39 78.70 47.88
N GLY A 153 -22.55 78.69 48.54
CA GLY A 153 -23.14 79.78 49.33
C GLY A 153 -24.28 79.20 50.15
#